data_AF-G8R094-F1
#
_entry.id   AF-G8R094-F1
#
_cell.length_a   1.000
_cell.length_b   1.000
_cell.length_c   1.000
_cell.angle_alpha   90.00
_cell.angle_beta   90.00
_cell.angle_gamma   90.00
#
_symmetry.space_group_name_H-M   'P 1'
#
loop_
_entity.id
_entity.type
_entity.pdbx_description
1 polymer ?
#
loop_
_entity_poly.entity_id
_entity_poly.type
_entity_poly.pdbx_seq_one_letter_code
_entity_poly.pdbx_strand_id
1 'polypeptide(L)'
;MALIDVNSKRFKNFMAKLYGWGAAVVILGAMFKILHFPGADIMLIVGLTTEAVIFFFSAFEKPHEELDWTLVYPELAGMEDPDTEYNRTTGLTATQELDNMLADAKIDGALIDSLGEGLRNFGDAANKLNSTVEAAAATKEYGEQLSLASKNMESLNALYAVQLESSANHMEAQNALIGNLTSTINDSEKLSSEVTSLVSNIGKLNNVYGGMLSAMNINKN
;
A
#
# COMPACT_ATOMS: atom_id res chain seq x y z
N MET A 1 -25.97 -13.61 47.80
CA MET A 1 -26.16 -14.95 47.20
C MET A 1 -25.14 -15.11 46.08
N ALA A 2 -23.90 -15.46 46.42
CA ALA A 2 -22.89 -15.80 45.42
C ALA A 2 -23.13 -17.28 45.04
N LEU A 3 -23.69 -17.51 43.85
CA LEU A 3 -24.07 -18.83 43.36
C LEU A 3 -22.90 -19.62 42.73
N ILE A 4 -21.66 -19.13 42.88
CA ILE A 4 -20.46 -19.75 42.32
C ILE A 4 -19.47 -19.98 43.46
N ASP A 5 -19.28 -21.25 43.82
CA ASP A 5 -18.23 -21.67 44.74
C ASP A 5 -16.88 -21.64 44.00
N VAL A 6 -16.20 -20.50 44.13
CA VAL A 6 -14.90 -20.18 43.52
C VAL A 6 -13.79 -21.15 43.99
N ASN A 7 -14.00 -21.87 45.10
CA ASN A 7 -13.00 -22.79 45.64
C ASN A 7 -13.25 -24.27 45.28
N SER A 8 -14.29 -24.58 44.51
CA SER A 8 -14.55 -25.96 44.11
C SER A 8 -13.51 -26.48 43.10
N LYS A 9 -13.07 -27.74 43.24
CA LYS A 9 -12.19 -28.41 42.26
C LYS A 9 -12.73 -28.34 40.82
N ARG A 10 -14.06 -28.28 40.66
CA ARG A 10 -14.70 -28.14 39.34
C ARG A 10 -14.52 -26.74 38.77
N PHE A 11 -14.58 -25.69 39.60
CA PHE A 11 -14.35 -24.31 39.19
C PHE A 11 -12.90 -24.06 38.78
N LYS A 12 -11.92 -24.53 39.56
CA LYS A 12 -10.49 -24.44 39.20
C LYS A 12 -10.16 -25.16 37.90
N ASN A 13 -10.68 -26.37 37.71
CA ASN A 13 -10.50 -27.11 36.45
C ASN A 13 -11.22 -26.45 35.26
N PHE A 14 -12.33 -25.77 35.50
CA PHE A 14 -13.02 -24.99 34.48
C PHE A 14 -12.20 -23.75 34.10
N MET A 15 -11.67 -23.01 35.07
CA MET A 15 -10.81 -21.85 34.82
C MET A 15 -9.53 -22.21 34.09
N ALA A 16 -8.85 -23.30 34.48
CA ALA A 16 -7.68 -23.80 33.75
C ALA A 16 -7.97 -24.06 32.25
N LYS A 17 -9.15 -24.59 31.92
CA LYS A 17 -9.59 -24.78 30.53
C LYS A 17 -9.97 -23.47 29.85
N LEU A 18 -10.59 -22.55 30.59
CA LEU A 18 -10.96 -21.23 30.09
C LEU A 18 -9.73 -20.41 29.68
N TYR A 19 -8.68 -20.40 30.51
CA TYR A 19 -7.39 -19.77 30.18
C TYR A 19 -6.77 -20.41 28.93
N GLY A 20 -6.76 -21.74 28.84
CA GLY A 20 -6.22 -22.45 27.67
C GLY A 20 -6.99 -22.18 26.36
N TRP A 21 -8.32 -22.14 26.43
CA TRP A 21 -9.16 -21.81 25.27
C TRP A 21 -9.04 -20.33 24.88
N GLY A 22 -8.97 -19.43 25.84
CA GLY A 22 -8.73 -18.00 25.60
C GLY A 22 -7.42 -17.74 24.88
N ALA A 23 -6.33 -18.27 25.44
CA ALA A 23 -5.00 -18.15 24.86
C ALA A 23 -4.94 -18.68 23.43
N ALA A 24 -5.63 -19.79 23.13
CA ALA A 24 -5.69 -20.33 21.77
C ALA A 24 -6.37 -19.36 20.78
N VAL A 25 -7.48 -18.71 21.17
CA VAL A 25 -8.19 -17.73 20.31
C VAL A 25 -7.33 -16.48 20.10
N VAL A 26 -6.62 -16.01 21.13
CA VAL A 26 -5.71 -14.86 21.04
C VAL A 26 -4.53 -15.15 20.10
N ILE A 27 -3.90 -16.32 20.26
CA ILE A 27 -2.78 -16.74 19.41
C ILE A 27 -3.24 -16.87 17.95
N LEU A 28 -4.44 -17.40 17.70
CA LEU A 28 -5.02 -17.45 16.35
C LEU A 28 -5.25 -16.05 15.77
N GLY A 29 -5.76 -15.10 16.57
CA GLY A 29 -5.91 -13.70 16.14
C GLY A 29 -4.58 -13.03 15.80
N ALA A 30 -3.56 -13.21 16.65
CA ALA A 30 -2.22 -12.72 16.37
C ALA A 30 -1.61 -13.35 15.10
N MET A 31 -1.79 -14.66 14.92
CA MET A 31 -1.33 -15.38 13.73
C MET A 31 -1.97 -14.84 12.45
N PHE A 32 -3.29 -14.59 12.44
CA PHE A 32 -3.99 -14.02 11.29
C PHE A 32 -3.47 -12.61 10.95
N LYS A 33 -3.17 -11.80 11.97
CA LYS A 33 -2.59 -10.46 11.80
C LYS A 33 -1.19 -10.50 11.19
N ILE A 34 -0.35 -11.43 11.64
CA ILE A 34 1.02 -11.60 11.10
C ILE A 34 0.98 -12.15 9.67
N LEU A 35 0.10 -13.10 9.37
CA LEU A 35 -0.02 -13.72 8.04
C LEU A 35 -0.86 -12.90 7.03
N HIS A 36 -1.41 -11.75 7.45
CA HIS A 36 -2.20 -10.85 6.59
C HIS A 36 -3.41 -11.54 5.92
N PHE A 37 -4.05 -12.47 6.61
CA PHE A 37 -5.24 -13.15 6.08
C PHE A 37 -6.45 -12.20 6.02
N PRO A 38 -7.38 -12.39 5.05
CA PRO A 38 -8.57 -11.56 4.95
C PRO A 38 -9.42 -11.69 6.22
N GLY A 39 -9.78 -10.56 6.83
CA GLY A 39 -10.50 -10.53 8.11
C GLY A 39 -9.61 -10.60 9.35
N ALA A 40 -8.28 -10.46 9.22
CA ALA A 40 -7.34 -10.50 10.35
C ALA A 40 -7.68 -9.53 11.49
N ASP A 41 -8.13 -8.30 11.16
CA ASP A 41 -8.49 -7.31 12.18
C ASP A 41 -9.69 -7.76 13.01
N ILE A 42 -10.68 -8.39 12.39
CA ILE A 42 -11.86 -8.91 13.07
C ILE A 42 -11.46 -10.07 14.01
N MET A 43 -10.60 -10.98 13.52
CA MET A 43 -10.12 -12.09 14.34
C MET A 43 -9.25 -11.62 15.52
N LEU A 44 -8.42 -10.58 15.32
CA LEU A 44 -7.62 -9.96 16.39
C LEU A 44 -8.51 -9.32 17.45
N ILE A 45 -9.55 -8.58 17.04
CA ILE A 45 -10.52 -7.96 17.96
C ILE A 45 -11.23 -9.03 18.79
N VAL A 46 -11.65 -10.13 18.18
CA VAL A 46 -12.29 -11.26 18.89
C VAL A 46 -11.33 -11.89 19.90
N GLY A 47 -10.07 -12.11 19.53
CA GLY A 47 -9.05 -12.63 20.43
C GLY A 47 -8.81 -11.73 21.65
N LEU A 48 -8.53 -10.45 21.41
CA LEU A 48 -8.27 -9.49 22.49
C LEU A 48 -9.50 -9.26 23.39
N THR A 49 -10.71 -9.29 22.82
CA THR A 49 -11.95 -9.20 23.62
C THR A 49 -12.13 -10.42 24.51
N THR A 50 -11.81 -11.62 23.99
CA THR A 50 -11.83 -12.86 24.77
C THR A 50 -10.85 -12.80 25.93
N GLU A 51 -9.64 -12.28 25.71
CA GLU A 51 -8.61 -12.11 26.74
C GLU A 51 -9.05 -11.13 27.83
N ALA A 52 -9.65 -10.00 27.46
CA ALA A 52 -10.17 -9.02 28.40
C ALA A 52 -11.25 -9.61 29.32
N VAL A 53 -12.13 -10.47 28.79
CA VAL A 53 -13.17 -11.15 29.57
C VAL A 53 -12.55 -12.16 30.54
N ILE A 54 -11.54 -12.91 30.10
CA ILE A 54 -10.87 -13.91 30.96
C ILE A 54 -10.10 -13.23 32.09
N PHE A 55 -9.35 -12.16 31.81
CA PHE A 55 -8.68 -11.38 32.85
C PHE A 55 -9.66 -10.77 33.86
N PHE A 56 -10.81 -10.29 33.38
CA PHE A 56 -11.85 -9.77 34.26
C PHE A 56 -12.36 -10.83 35.26
N PHE A 57 -12.56 -12.07 34.80
CA PHE A 57 -12.96 -13.16 35.70
C PHE A 57 -11.81 -13.71 36.56
N SER A 58 -10.57 -13.65 36.06
CA SER A 58 -9.35 -14.03 36.79
C SER A 58 -9.13 -13.18 38.05
N ALA A 59 -9.51 -11.90 38.02
CA ALA A 59 -9.41 -10.99 39.17
C ALA A 59 -10.23 -11.45 40.39
N PHE A 60 -11.19 -12.36 40.22
CA PHE A 60 -11.97 -12.94 41.31
C PHE A 60 -11.40 -14.27 41.83
N GLU A 61 -10.31 -14.77 41.26
CA GLU A 61 -9.59 -15.96 41.73
C GLU A 61 -8.61 -15.56 42.86
N LYS A 62 -8.53 -16.38 43.91
CA LYS A 62 -7.58 -16.13 45.02
C LYS A 62 -6.14 -16.22 44.47
N PRO A 63 -5.19 -15.34 44.88
CA PRO A 63 -3.79 -15.43 44.50
C PRO A 63 -3.28 -16.86 44.72
N HIS A 64 -2.53 -17.38 43.75
CA HIS A 64 -2.02 -18.75 43.78
C HIS A 64 -1.23 -18.96 45.07
N GLU A 65 -1.55 -20.01 45.83
CA GLU A 65 -0.73 -20.39 46.99
C GLU A 65 0.65 -20.78 46.46
N GLU A 66 1.66 -20.02 46.88
CA GLU A 66 3.03 -20.26 46.46
C GLU A 66 3.47 -21.64 46.94
N LEU A 67 4.10 -22.39 46.03
CA LEU A 67 4.57 -23.72 46.32
C LEU A 67 5.63 -23.62 47.42
N ASP A 68 5.45 -24.32 48.52
CA ASP A 68 6.43 -24.35 49.61
C ASP A 68 7.66 -25.16 49.17
N TRP A 69 8.60 -24.47 48.52
CA TRP A 69 9.83 -25.05 47.95
C TRP A 69 10.74 -25.67 49.01
N THR A 70 10.51 -25.34 50.28
CA THR A 70 11.15 -25.93 51.46
C THR A 70 10.95 -27.44 51.55
N LEU A 71 9.86 -27.97 50.98
CA LEU A 71 9.58 -29.40 50.98
C LEU A 71 10.45 -30.20 50.00
N VAL A 72 10.98 -29.54 48.96
CA VAL A 72 11.76 -30.16 47.87
C VAL A 72 13.26 -29.90 48.04
N TYR A 73 13.63 -28.77 48.64
CA TYR A 73 15.01 -28.40 48.93
C TYR A 73 15.16 -28.11 50.44
N PRO A 74 15.49 -29.12 51.26
CA PRO A 74 15.63 -28.95 52.70
C PRO A 74 16.77 -28.00 53.10
N GLU A 75 17.66 -27.63 52.17
CA GLU A 75 18.70 -26.61 52.40
C GLU A 75 18.14 -25.18 52.54
N LEU A 76 16.88 -24.96 52.15
CA LEU A 76 16.12 -23.71 52.42
C LEU A 76 15.26 -23.82 53.70
N ALA A 77 15.15 -25.01 54.30
CA ALA A 77 14.41 -25.25 55.53
C ALA A 77 15.18 -24.70 56.73
N GLY A 78 15.06 -23.39 56.92
CA GLY A 78 15.79 -22.65 57.95
C GLY A 78 16.09 -21.20 57.56
N MET A 79 15.81 -20.80 56.33
CA MET A 79 15.70 -19.37 56.02
C MET A 79 14.29 -18.94 56.41
N GLU A 80 14.17 -18.31 57.58
CA GLU A 80 12.94 -17.63 57.97
C GLU A 80 12.57 -16.59 56.90
N ASP A 81 11.30 -16.63 56.53
CA ASP A 81 10.65 -15.71 55.62
C ASP A 81 10.93 -14.25 56.06
N PRO A 82 11.54 -13.40 55.21
CA PRO A 82 11.88 -12.02 55.58
C PRO A 82 10.66 -11.16 55.95
N ASP A 83 9.44 -11.65 55.75
CA ASP A 83 8.21 -10.99 56.20
C ASP A 83 7.88 -11.21 57.69
N THR A 84 8.62 -12.06 58.42
CA THR A 84 8.35 -12.32 59.85
C THR A 84 9.18 -11.53 60.86
N GLU A 85 10.19 -10.75 60.46
CA GLU A 85 10.98 -9.96 61.41
C GLU A 85 11.30 -8.53 60.94
N TYR A 86 10.25 -7.71 60.86
CA TYR A 86 10.38 -6.26 60.76
C TYR A 86 10.78 -5.63 62.11
N ASN A 87 11.88 -6.07 62.75
CA ASN A 87 12.50 -5.40 63.90
C ASN A 87 13.85 -6.02 64.31
N ARG A 88 14.95 -5.72 63.59
CA ARG A 88 16.20 -5.19 64.18
C ARG A 88 17.33 -5.00 63.15
N THR A 89 17.67 -3.72 62.96
CA THR A 89 19.04 -3.18 62.91
C THR A 89 20.15 -4.02 62.26
N THR A 90 20.40 -3.79 60.96
CA THR A 90 21.56 -3.02 60.44
C THR A 90 21.49 -3.11 58.91
N GLY A 91 20.87 -2.13 58.28
CA GLY A 91 20.76 -2.09 56.82
C GLY A 91 22.11 -1.82 56.18
N LEU A 92 22.64 -2.79 55.44
CA LEU A 92 23.44 -2.45 54.27
C LEU A 92 22.48 -1.80 53.28
N THR A 93 22.82 -0.59 52.83
CA THR A 93 22.01 0.12 51.84
C THR A 93 22.01 -0.69 50.54
N ALA A 94 20.93 -0.64 49.74
CA ALA A 94 20.86 -1.35 48.44
C ALA A 94 22.05 -1.04 47.50
N THR A 95 22.68 0.13 47.69
CA THR A 95 23.95 0.53 47.07
C THR A 95 25.17 -0.28 47.53
N GLN A 96 25.24 -0.65 48.81
CA GLN A 96 26.32 -1.47 49.38
C GLN A 96 26.22 -2.94 48.97
N GLU A 97 24.99 -3.45 48.79
CA GLU A 97 24.76 -4.80 48.27
C GLU A 97 25.06 -4.88 46.77
N LEU A 98 24.71 -3.85 45.99
CA LEU A 98 25.15 -3.69 44.60
C LEU A 98 26.67 -3.55 44.47
N ASP A 99 27.33 -2.77 45.34
CA ASP A 99 28.80 -2.63 45.34
C ASP A 99 29.49 -3.95 45.68
N ASN A 100 28.95 -4.71 46.64
CA ASN A 100 29.43 -6.05 46.96
C ASN A 100 29.21 -7.03 45.80
N MET A 101 28.06 -6.96 45.12
CA MET A 101 27.81 -7.79 43.92
C MET A 101 28.73 -7.43 42.75
N LEU A 102 29.03 -6.15 42.53
CA LEU A 102 29.99 -5.71 41.52
C LEU A 102 31.42 -6.17 41.83
N ALA A 103 31.82 -6.11 43.11
CA ALA A 103 33.11 -6.56 43.58
C ALA A 103 33.27 -8.09 43.51
N ASP A 104 32.23 -8.85 43.87
CA ASP A 104 32.24 -10.32 43.91
C ASP A 104 32.14 -10.92 42.49
N ALA A 105 31.42 -10.27 41.57
CA ALA A 105 31.36 -10.64 40.15
C ALA A 105 32.64 -10.29 39.36
N LYS A 106 33.66 -9.69 40.00
CA LYS A 106 34.89 -9.19 39.35
C LYS A 106 34.61 -8.37 38.10
N ILE A 107 33.66 -7.44 38.18
CA ILE A 107 33.42 -6.47 37.11
C ILE A 107 34.60 -5.49 37.13
N ASP A 108 35.68 -5.89 36.46
CA ASP A 108 36.87 -5.07 36.31
C ASP A 108 36.58 -3.92 35.33
N GLY A 109 37.31 -2.80 35.44
CA GLY A 109 37.07 -1.62 34.58
C GLY A 109 37.11 -1.95 33.08
N ALA A 110 37.94 -2.94 32.70
CA ALA A 110 38.03 -3.46 31.34
C ALA A 110 36.76 -4.18 30.86
N LEU A 111 35.98 -4.81 31.74
CA LEU A 111 34.69 -5.43 31.40
C LEU A 111 33.61 -4.38 31.15
N ILE A 112 33.62 -3.29 31.93
CA ILE A 112 32.72 -2.14 31.71
C ILE A 112 33.06 -1.44 30.39
N ASP A 113 34.35 -1.23 30.12
CA ASP A 113 34.81 -0.62 28.88
C ASP A 113 34.46 -1.47 27.65
N SER A 114 34.68 -2.79 27.71
CA SER A 114 34.33 -3.70 26.62
C SER A 114 32.81 -3.85 26.43
N LEU A 115 32.01 -3.80 27.49
CA LEU A 115 30.54 -3.75 27.39
C LEU A 115 30.07 -2.43 26.78
N GLY A 116 30.66 -1.31 27.18
CA GLY A 116 30.37 0.01 26.61
C GLY A 116 30.73 0.06 25.11
N GLU A 117 31.88 -0.48 24.73
CA GLU A 117 32.28 -0.61 23.34
C GLU A 117 31.35 -1.55 22.55
N GLY A 118 30.94 -2.67 23.15
CA GLY A 118 29.94 -3.60 22.58
C GLY A 118 28.58 -2.94 22.33
N LEU A 119 28.08 -2.17 23.30
CA LEU A 119 26.81 -1.42 23.17
C LEU A 119 26.91 -0.31 22.12
N ARG A 120 28.04 0.39 22.04
CA ARG A 120 28.28 1.40 21.00
C ARG A 120 28.35 0.77 19.61
N ASN A 121 29.11 -0.32 19.47
CA ASN A 121 29.20 -1.08 18.22
C ASN A 121 27.83 -1.65 17.79
N PHE A 122 27.03 -2.12 18.75
CA PHE A 122 25.67 -2.57 18.48
C PHE A 122 24.77 -1.41 18.02
N GLY A 123 24.84 -0.25 18.69
CA GLY A 123 24.12 0.96 18.29
C GLY A 123 24.49 1.41 16.87
N ASP A 124 25.78 1.39 16.53
CA ASP A 124 26.27 1.73 15.19
C ASP A 124 25.82 0.71 14.14
N ALA A 125 25.82 -0.59 14.48
CA ALA A 125 25.30 -1.64 13.60
C ALA A 125 23.78 -1.50 13.37
N ALA A 126 23.01 -1.18 14.40
CA ALA A 126 21.57 -0.92 14.29
C ALA A 126 21.29 0.31 13.43
N ASN A 127 22.04 1.40 13.60
CA ASN A 127 21.93 2.61 12.76
C ASN A 127 22.25 2.31 11.29
N LYS A 128 23.30 1.52 11.01
CA LYS A 128 23.64 1.07 9.64
C LYS A 128 22.58 0.16 9.03
N LEU A 129 21.96 -0.69 9.83
CA LEU A 129 20.83 -1.51 9.35
C LEU A 129 19.64 -0.63 8.99
N ASN A 130 19.31 0.37 9.81
CA ASN A 130 18.21 1.29 9.50
C ASN A 130 18.45 2.03 8.18
N SER A 131 19.66 2.58 7.97
CA SER A 131 20.00 3.25 6.71
C SER A 131 20.05 2.29 5.51
N THR A 132 20.45 1.03 5.72
CA THR A 132 20.43 -0.01 4.67
C THR A 132 18.99 -0.36 4.28
N VAL A 133 18.07 -0.44 5.25
CA VAL A 133 16.65 -0.70 5.00
C VAL A 133 16.01 0.46 4.23
N GLU A 134 16.30 1.71 4.61
CA GLU A 134 15.86 2.90 3.86
C GLU A 134 16.42 2.90 2.42
N ALA A 135 17.71 2.61 2.24
CA ALA A 135 18.33 2.51 0.92
C ALA A 135 17.75 1.36 0.07
N ALA A 136 17.43 0.22 0.68
CA ALA A 136 16.78 -0.90 0.01
C ALA A 136 15.35 -0.54 -0.45
N ALA A 137 14.60 0.20 0.37
CA ALA A 137 13.28 0.72 -0.01
C ALA A 137 13.38 1.70 -1.20
N ALA A 138 14.32 2.65 -1.14
CA ALA A 138 14.57 3.58 -2.24
C ALA A 138 15.01 2.86 -3.53
N THR A 139 15.79 1.77 -3.42
CA THR A 139 16.20 0.95 -4.58
C THR A 139 15.01 0.22 -5.21
N LYS A 140 14.10 -0.30 -4.39
CA LYS A 140 12.85 -0.92 -4.88
C LYS A 140 12.00 0.10 -5.63
N GLU A 141 11.79 1.27 -5.04
CA GLU A 141 11.02 2.36 -5.66
C GLU A 141 11.68 2.84 -6.96
N TYR A 142 13.02 2.96 -6.99
CA TYR A 142 13.76 3.25 -8.21
C TYR A 142 13.53 2.19 -9.31
N GLY A 143 13.52 0.91 -8.95
CA GLY A 143 13.19 -0.18 -9.88
C GLY A 143 11.77 -0.09 -10.44
N GLU A 144 10.80 0.25 -9.60
CA GLU A 144 9.41 0.49 -10.02
C GLU A 144 9.30 1.70 -10.97
N GLN A 145 9.97 2.81 -10.64
CA GLN A 145 10.02 4.00 -11.50
C GLN A 145 10.72 3.72 -12.84
N LEU A 146 11.79 2.92 -12.85
CA LEU A 146 12.46 2.52 -14.08
C LEU A 146 11.56 1.63 -14.94
N SER A 147 10.80 0.71 -14.32
CA SER A 147 9.80 -0.10 -15.02
C SER A 147 8.69 0.75 -15.63
N LEU A 148 8.19 1.75 -14.88
CA LEU A 148 7.20 2.70 -15.36
C LEU A 148 7.75 3.54 -16.53
N ALA A 149 8.99 4.03 -16.41
CA ALA A 149 9.66 4.78 -17.46
C ALA A 149 9.82 3.94 -18.73
N SER A 150 10.19 2.66 -18.60
CA SER A 150 10.29 1.74 -19.74
C SER A 150 8.94 1.54 -20.44
N LYS A 151 7.84 1.38 -19.67
CA LYS A 151 6.48 1.30 -20.25
C LYS A 151 6.07 2.58 -20.96
N ASN A 152 6.37 3.74 -20.37
CA ASN A 152 6.08 5.03 -20.99
C ASN A 152 6.88 5.22 -22.29
N MET A 153 8.13 4.75 -22.33
CA MET A 153 8.98 4.81 -23.51
C MET A 153 8.48 3.87 -24.63
N GLU A 154 8.00 2.68 -24.26
CA GLU A 154 7.32 1.76 -25.19
C GLU A 154 6.04 2.40 -25.75
N SER A 155 5.21 2.99 -24.88
CA SER A 155 4.00 3.71 -25.30
C SER A 155 4.32 4.91 -26.18
N LEU A 156 5.41 5.64 -25.92
CA LEU A 156 5.88 6.74 -26.75
C LEU A 156 6.27 6.25 -28.14
N ASN A 157 6.99 5.12 -28.22
CA ASN A 157 7.38 4.54 -29.50
C ASN A 157 6.16 4.06 -30.30
N ALA A 158 5.18 3.44 -29.63
CA ALA A 158 3.91 3.07 -30.25
C ALA A 158 3.13 4.30 -30.75
N LEU A 159 3.06 5.37 -29.96
CA LEU A 159 2.44 6.63 -30.37
C LEU A 159 3.17 7.26 -31.57
N TYR A 160 4.50 7.19 -31.61
CA TYR A 160 5.27 7.65 -32.77
C TYR A 160 4.94 6.86 -34.03
N ALA A 161 4.81 5.53 -33.94
CA ALA A 161 4.40 4.70 -35.07
C ALA A 161 2.99 5.08 -35.57
N VAL A 162 2.03 5.21 -34.64
CA VAL A 162 0.65 5.63 -34.97
C VAL A 162 0.62 7.04 -35.57
N GLN A 163 1.41 7.97 -35.04
CA GLN A 163 1.50 9.33 -35.57
C GLN A 163 2.07 9.35 -36.99
N LEU A 164 3.10 8.55 -37.25
CA LEU A 164 3.70 8.43 -38.58
C LEU A 164 2.69 7.86 -39.58
N GLU A 165 1.96 6.82 -39.19
CA GLU A 165 0.88 6.23 -39.99
C GLU A 165 -0.26 7.23 -40.24
N SER A 166 -0.72 7.92 -39.20
CA SER A 166 -1.75 8.96 -39.32
C SER A 166 -1.28 10.10 -40.22
N SER A 167 -0.01 10.48 -40.17
CA SER A 167 0.56 11.52 -41.03
C SER A 167 0.63 11.06 -42.48
N ALA A 168 0.98 9.79 -42.73
CA ALA A 168 0.96 9.21 -44.07
C ALA A 168 -0.46 9.19 -44.65
N ASN A 169 -1.45 8.71 -43.87
CA ASN A 169 -2.86 8.71 -44.24
C ASN A 169 -3.38 10.14 -44.49
N HIS A 170 -2.95 11.12 -43.69
CA HIS A 170 -3.32 12.52 -43.88
C HIS A 170 -2.73 13.08 -45.18
N MET A 171 -1.46 12.78 -45.48
CA MET A 171 -0.84 13.16 -46.75
C MET A 171 -1.55 12.55 -47.96
N GLU A 172 -1.94 11.27 -47.87
CA GLU A 172 -2.66 10.60 -48.94
C GLU A 172 -4.05 11.22 -49.16
N ALA A 173 -4.80 11.44 -48.09
CA ALA A 173 -6.10 12.13 -48.15
C ALA A 173 -5.97 13.56 -48.70
N GLN A 174 -4.91 14.28 -48.34
CA GLN A 174 -4.64 15.63 -48.83
C GLN A 174 -4.27 15.63 -50.33
N ASN A 175 -3.45 14.67 -50.78
CA ASN A 175 -3.14 14.50 -52.21
C ASN A 175 -4.40 14.13 -53.01
N ALA A 176 -5.25 13.24 -52.49
CA ALA A 176 -6.52 12.90 -53.11
C ALA A 176 -7.46 14.12 -53.18
N LEU A 177 -7.50 14.95 -52.12
CA LEU A 177 -8.27 16.19 -52.12
C LEU A 177 -7.75 17.16 -53.20
N ILE A 178 -6.44 17.36 -53.29
CA ILE A 178 -5.83 18.21 -54.33
C ILE A 178 -6.18 17.69 -55.72
N GLY A 179 -6.09 16.38 -55.97
CA GLY A 179 -6.46 15.78 -57.25
C GLY A 179 -7.93 16.03 -57.61
N ASN A 180 -8.84 15.84 -56.67
CA ASN A 180 -10.26 16.15 -56.86
C ASN A 180 -10.53 17.65 -57.06
N LEU A 181 -9.81 18.52 -56.34
CA LEU A 181 -9.91 19.97 -56.50
C LEU A 181 -9.46 20.39 -57.90
N THR A 182 -8.34 19.85 -58.39
CA THR A 182 -7.85 20.12 -59.75
C THR A 182 -8.87 19.66 -60.81
N SER A 183 -9.46 18.46 -60.65
CA SER A 183 -10.52 18.01 -61.56
C SER A 183 -11.74 18.93 -61.53
N THR A 184 -12.18 19.33 -60.33
CA THR A 184 -13.33 20.24 -60.15
C THR A 184 -13.07 21.60 -60.78
N ILE A 185 -11.84 22.14 -60.65
CA ILE A 185 -11.45 23.40 -61.31
C ILE A 185 -11.55 23.27 -62.84
N ASN A 186 -11.04 22.18 -63.41
CA ASN A 186 -11.12 21.93 -64.85
C ASN A 186 -12.57 21.78 -65.33
N ASP A 187 -13.42 21.08 -64.57
CA ASP A 187 -14.84 20.91 -64.90
C ASP A 187 -15.60 22.25 -64.79
N SER A 188 -15.26 23.08 -63.80
CA SER A 188 -15.81 24.43 -63.66
C SER A 188 -15.40 25.35 -64.82
N GLU A 189 -14.17 25.21 -65.34
CA GLU A 189 -13.71 25.95 -66.51
C GLU A 189 -14.50 25.54 -67.76
N LYS A 190 -14.67 24.23 -67.99
CA LYS A 190 -15.51 23.71 -69.08
C LYS A 190 -16.95 24.18 -68.97
N LEU A 191 -17.54 24.13 -67.78
CA LEU A 191 -18.90 24.61 -67.54
C LEU A 191 -19.02 26.09 -67.89
N SER A 192 -18.05 26.92 -67.47
CA SER A 192 -18.01 28.34 -67.82
C SER A 192 -17.96 28.56 -69.35
N SER A 193 -17.16 27.77 -70.06
CA SER A 193 -17.09 27.79 -71.53
C SER A 193 -18.42 27.39 -72.20
N GLU A 194 -19.04 26.31 -71.74
CA GLU A 194 -20.34 25.83 -72.25
C GLU A 194 -21.46 26.86 -71.99
N VAL A 195 -21.50 27.47 -70.80
CA VAL A 195 -22.44 28.55 -70.48
C VAL A 195 -22.22 29.75 -71.40
N THR A 196 -20.97 30.13 -71.66
CA THR A 196 -20.64 31.23 -72.59
C THR A 196 -21.12 30.92 -74.01
N SER A 197 -20.92 29.69 -74.48
CA SER A 197 -21.40 29.23 -75.79
C SER A 197 -22.93 29.19 -75.86
N LEU A 198 -23.60 28.73 -74.80
CA LEU A 198 -25.06 28.73 -74.70
C LEU A 198 -25.63 30.15 -74.79
N VAL A 199 -25.06 31.10 -74.04
CA VAL A 199 -25.45 32.53 -74.10
C VAL A 199 -25.25 33.07 -75.51
N SER A 200 -24.13 32.77 -76.16
CA SER A 200 -23.87 33.16 -77.55
C SER A 200 -24.90 32.60 -78.52
N ASN A 201 -25.24 31.32 -78.39
CA ASN A 201 -26.24 30.66 -79.23
C ASN A 201 -27.66 31.18 -79.00
N ILE A 202 -28.04 31.46 -77.75
CA ILE A 202 -29.30 32.13 -77.42
C ILE A 202 -29.33 33.53 -78.06
N GLY A 203 -28.23 34.27 -78.00
CA GLY A 203 -28.10 35.56 -78.69
C GLY A 203 -28.31 35.44 -80.20
N LYS A 204 -27.69 34.44 -80.85
CA LYS A 204 -27.88 34.14 -82.28
C LYS A 204 -29.32 33.77 -82.60
N LEU A 205 -29.95 32.90 -81.81
CA LEU A 205 -31.37 32.55 -81.97
C LEU A 205 -32.24 33.78 -81.86
N ASN A 206 -32.02 34.63 -80.86
CA ASN A 206 -32.79 35.85 -80.66
C ASN A 206 -32.63 36.81 -81.86
N ASN A 207 -31.43 36.91 -82.44
CA ASN A 207 -31.20 37.67 -83.67
C ASN A 207 -31.94 37.06 -84.88
N VAL A 208 -31.97 35.74 -85.03
CA VAL A 208 -32.72 35.05 -86.10
C VAL A 208 -34.24 35.24 -85.91
N TYR A 209 -34.75 35.11 -84.68
CA TYR A 209 -36.16 35.38 -84.37
C TYR A 209 -36.53 36.83 -84.64
N GLY A 210 -35.67 37.79 -84.25
CA GLY A 210 -35.86 39.21 -84.58
C GLY A 210 -35.82 39.48 -86.08
N GLY A 211 -34.89 38.84 -86.80
CA GLY A 211 -34.80 38.90 -88.26
C GLY A 211 -36.03 38.31 -88.96
N MET A 212 -36.57 37.19 -88.45
CA MET A 212 -37.77 36.55 -88.96
C MET A 212 -39.04 37.34 -88.64
N LEU A 213 -39.14 37.96 -87.45
CA LEU A 213 -40.20 38.92 -87.11
C LEU A 213 -40.16 40.15 -88.00
N SER A 214 -38.96 40.70 -88.22
CA SER A 214 -38.77 41.85 -89.12
C SER A 214 -39.17 41.48 -90.55
N ALA A 215 -38.75 40.31 -91.05
CA ALA A 215 -39.12 39.80 -92.37
C ALA A 215 -40.63 39.47 -92.49
N MET A 216 -41.29 38.97 -91.43
CA MET A 216 -42.74 38.77 -91.41
C MET A 216 -43.53 40.08 -91.34
N ASN A 217 -43.00 41.12 -90.70
CA ASN A 217 -43.65 42.42 -90.60
C ASN A 217 -43.49 43.25 -91.90
N ILE A 218 -42.35 43.14 -92.57
CA ILE A 218 -42.09 43.81 -93.86
C ILE A 218 -43.03 43.30 -94.96
N ASN A 219 -43.46 42.04 -94.90
CA ASN A 219 -44.36 41.44 -95.91
C ASN A 219 -45.86 41.72 -95.65
N LYS A 220 -46.19 42.69 -94.78
CA LYS A 220 -47.58 43.02 -94.42
C LYS A 220 -48.04 44.41 -94.88
N ASN A 221 -47.27 45.12 -95.69
CA ASN A 221 -47.68 46.38 -96.35
C ASN A 221 -47.15 46.47 -97.78
#